data_AF-A0A533ULY3-F1
#
_entry.id   AF-A0A533ULY3-F1
#
_cell.length_a   1.000
_cell.length_b   1.000
_cell.length_c   1.000
_cell.angle_alpha   90.00
_cell.angle_beta   90.00
_cell.angle_gamma   90.00
#
_symmetry.space_group_name_H-M   'P 1'
#
loop_
_entity.id
_entity.type
_entity.pdbx_description
1 polymer ?
#
loop_
_entity_poly.entity_id
_entity_poly.type
_entity_poly.pdbx_seq_one_letter_code
_entity_poly.pdbx_strand_id
1 'polypeptide(L)'
;MISPVMESFAFTSGQSASIVIGQSTFTTNTAGASATALANPFGISFDSAGNLWLADNANTRVLMFPKGAGFTNGEAATIVIGQGSFTTNTIGTTETTLSSPKGISFDSAGNLWVTDSLNNRVLMFPKGTGFTNGEA
;
A
#
# COMPACT_ATOMS: atom_id res chain seq x y z
N MET A 1 41.20 1.83 22.09
CA MET A 1 40.11 2.55 21.39
C MET A 1 39.34 1.53 20.57
N ILE A 2 38.05 1.34 20.85
CA ILE A 2 37.22 0.40 20.10
C ILE A 2 36.78 1.11 18.82
N SER A 3 37.14 0.55 17.67
CA SER A 3 36.71 1.02 16.35
C SER A 3 35.21 0.77 16.20
N PRO A 4 34.38 1.75 15.78
CA PRO A 4 32.97 1.51 15.57
C PRO A 4 32.83 0.60 14.34
N VAL A 5 32.20 -0.56 14.53
CA VAL A 5 31.80 -1.43 13.42
C VAL A 5 30.69 -0.69 12.68
N MET A 6 31.01 -0.15 11.51
CA MET A 6 30.02 0.39 10.59
C MET A 6 29.22 -0.81 10.08
N GLU A 7 28.01 -1.02 10.61
CA GLU A 7 27.12 -2.01 10.03
C GLU A 7 26.86 -1.62 8.57
N SER A 8 27.27 -2.48 7.64
CA SER A 8 27.15 -2.21 6.23
C SER A 8 25.70 -2.39 5.79
N PHE A 9 25.00 -1.28 5.55
CA PHE A 9 23.71 -1.28 4.84
C PHE A 9 23.89 -1.44 3.32
N ALA A 10 24.76 -2.36 2.91
CA ALA A 10 25.07 -2.59 1.50
C ALA A 10 24.15 -3.65 0.92
N PHE A 11 23.49 -3.32 -0.18
CA PHE A 11 22.77 -4.31 -0.99
C PHE A 11 23.76 -5.26 -1.67
N THR A 12 23.40 -6.55 -1.74
CA THR A 12 24.21 -7.55 -2.43
C THR A 12 23.41 -8.20 -3.56
N SER A 13 24.09 -8.53 -4.67
CA SER A 13 23.47 -9.24 -5.80
C SER A 13 22.97 -10.61 -5.35
N GLY A 14 21.70 -10.91 -5.59
CA GLY A 14 21.08 -12.18 -5.20
C GLY A 14 20.67 -12.28 -3.73
N GLN A 15 20.70 -11.18 -2.96
CA GLN A 15 20.15 -11.18 -1.60
C GLN A 15 18.68 -11.63 -1.60
N SER A 16 18.29 -12.41 -0.60
CA SER A 16 16.90 -12.83 -0.43
C SER A 16 16.03 -11.67 0.07
N ALA A 17 14.77 -11.64 -0.38
CA ALA A 17 13.76 -10.81 0.27
C ALA A 17 13.48 -11.35 1.68
N SER A 18 13.26 -10.46 2.64
CA SER A 18 12.96 -10.82 4.04
C SER A 18 11.46 -10.80 4.37
N ILE A 19 10.66 -10.09 3.57
CA ILE A 19 9.21 -9.92 3.77
C ILE A 19 8.47 -10.07 2.42
N VAL A 20 7.27 -10.64 2.46
CA VAL A 20 6.30 -10.63 1.36
C VAL A 20 4.95 -10.06 1.81
N ILE A 21 4.42 -9.11 1.05
CA ILE A 21 3.10 -8.50 1.25
C ILE A 21 2.20 -8.92 0.09
N GLY A 22 0.94 -9.23 0.38
CA GLY A 22 -0.04 -9.70 -0.60
C GLY A 22 -0.01 -11.20 -0.90
N GLN A 23 0.83 -11.95 -0.18
CA GLN A 23 0.95 -13.42 -0.22
C GLN A 23 1.38 -13.91 1.17
N SER A 24 1.08 -15.18 1.51
CA SER A 24 1.49 -15.76 2.79
C SER A 24 2.96 -16.23 2.79
N THR A 25 3.53 -16.55 1.63
CA THR A 25 4.92 -17.02 1.48
C THR A 25 5.57 -16.46 0.21
N PHE A 26 6.89 -16.64 0.08
CA PHE A 26 7.65 -16.23 -1.11
C PHE A 26 7.40 -17.11 -2.35
N THR A 27 6.58 -18.16 -2.24
CA THR A 27 6.40 -19.19 -3.29
C THR A 27 4.96 -19.27 -3.80
N THR A 28 4.13 -18.26 -3.52
CA THR A 28 2.75 -18.18 -4.02
C THR A 28 2.53 -16.88 -4.80
N ASN A 29 1.60 -16.89 -5.75
CA ASN A 29 1.28 -15.74 -6.61
C ASN A 29 -0.22 -15.62 -6.92
N THR A 30 -1.09 -16.17 -6.08
CA THR A 30 -2.53 -16.17 -6.30
C THR A 30 -3.07 -14.75 -6.12
N ALA A 31 -3.64 -14.17 -7.18
CA ALA A 31 -4.30 -12.88 -7.10
C ALA A 31 -5.62 -12.96 -6.31
N GLY A 32 -5.98 -11.89 -5.59
CA GLY A 32 -7.25 -11.84 -4.86
C GLY A 32 -7.58 -10.45 -4.33
N ALA A 33 -8.83 -10.27 -3.89
CA ALA A 33 -9.31 -9.07 -3.22
C ALA A 33 -9.61 -9.40 -1.75
N SER A 34 -8.63 -9.19 -0.88
CA SER A 34 -8.78 -9.25 0.57
C SER A 34 -7.82 -8.25 1.23
N ALA A 35 -7.78 -8.21 2.57
CA ALA A 35 -6.78 -7.41 3.29
C ALA A 35 -5.36 -7.99 3.15
N THR A 36 -5.21 -9.25 2.75
CA THR A 36 -3.92 -9.97 2.69
C THR A 36 -3.53 -10.40 1.27
N ALA A 37 -4.37 -10.11 0.27
CA ALA A 37 -4.16 -10.48 -1.13
C ALA A 37 -4.20 -9.24 -2.02
N LEU A 38 -3.36 -9.27 -3.06
CA LEU A 38 -3.23 -8.21 -4.06
C LEU A 38 -3.50 -8.77 -5.45
N ALA A 39 -3.83 -7.89 -6.40
CA ALA A 39 -3.95 -8.22 -7.81
C ALA A 39 -3.24 -7.13 -8.63
N ASN A 40 -2.11 -7.52 -9.25
CA ASN A 40 -1.26 -6.63 -10.05
C ASN A 40 -0.85 -5.34 -9.30
N PRO A 41 -0.22 -5.43 -8.10
CA PRO A 41 0.21 -4.24 -7.37
C PRO A 41 1.25 -3.44 -8.17
N PHE A 42 1.21 -2.11 -8.08
CA PHE A 42 2.01 -1.24 -8.95
C PHE A 42 3.04 -0.38 -8.20
N GLY A 43 2.58 0.55 -7.37
CA GLY A 43 3.43 1.51 -6.67
C GLY A 43 3.24 1.43 -5.16
N ILE A 44 4.29 1.78 -4.41
CA ILE A 44 4.27 1.87 -2.95
C ILE A 44 4.76 3.24 -2.47
N SER A 45 4.36 3.62 -1.27
CA SER A 45 4.90 4.76 -0.53
C SER A 45 4.86 4.47 0.97
N PHE A 46 5.67 5.19 1.75
CA PHE A 46 5.60 5.15 3.21
C PHE A 46 5.10 6.49 3.72
N ASP A 47 4.19 6.47 4.69
CA ASP A 47 3.81 7.68 5.41
C ASP A 47 4.86 8.07 6.46
N SER A 48 4.67 9.22 7.12
CA SER A 48 5.59 9.71 8.15
C SER A 48 5.64 8.84 9.42
N ALA A 49 4.65 7.96 9.63
CA ALA A 49 4.65 6.98 10.71
C ALA A 49 5.35 5.66 10.29
N GLY A 50 5.71 5.54 9.01
CA GLY A 50 6.38 4.38 8.43
C GLY A 50 5.41 3.27 8.02
N ASN A 51 4.10 3.52 7.97
CA ASN A 51 3.16 2.55 7.41
C ASN A 51 3.35 2.44 5.90
N LEU A 52 3.19 1.23 5.37
CA LEU A 52 3.30 0.96 3.95
C LEU A 52 1.95 1.23 3.28
N TRP A 53 1.93 2.08 2.28
CA TRP A 53 0.80 2.29 1.39
C TRP A 53 1.12 1.68 0.03
N LEU A 54 0.12 1.08 -0.63
CA LEU A 54 0.30 0.36 -1.89
C LEU A 54 -0.90 0.54 -2.81
N ALA A 55 -0.65 0.79 -4.10
CA ALA A 55 -1.65 0.77 -5.16
C ALA A 55 -1.89 -0.66 -5.65
N ASP A 56 -3.06 -1.21 -5.34
CA ASP A 56 -3.51 -2.55 -5.72
C ASP A 56 -4.32 -2.44 -7.02
N ASN A 57 -3.60 -2.38 -8.14
CA ASN A 57 -4.08 -1.83 -9.41
C ASN A 57 -5.34 -2.51 -9.94
N ALA A 58 -5.33 -3.85 -10.05
CA ALA A 58 -6.43 -4.58 -10.65
C ALA A 58 -7.64 -4.68 -9.71
N ASN A 59 -7.44 -4.48 -8.42
CA ASN A 59 -8.52 -4.33 -7.44
C ASN A 59 -8.99 -2.88 -7.28
N THR A 60 -8.43 -1.95 -8.06
CA THR A 60 -8.93 -0.57 -8.13
C THR A 60 -8.96 0.14 -6.78
N ARG A 61 -7.90 -0.05 -5.98
CA ARG A 61 -7.84 0.44 -4.60
C ARG A 61 -6.42 0.77 -4.16
N VAL A 62 -6.31 1.51 -3.07
CA VAL A 62 -5.07 1.68 -2.31
C VAL A 62 -5.25 1.02 -0.95
N LEU A 63 -4.23 0.31 -0.49
CA LEU A 63 -4.21 -0.35 0.82
C LEU A 63 -3.11 0.23 1.69
N MET A 64 -3.35 0.33 3.00
CA MET A 64 -2.32 0.61 4.00
C MET A 64 -2.08 -0.60 4.90
N PHE A 65 -0.82 -0.97 5.06
CA PHE A 65 -0.32 -1.97 5.99
C PHE A 65 0.39 -1.25 7.16
N PRO A 66 -0.03 -1.48 8.41
CA PRO A 66 0.58 -0.83 9.56
C PRO A 66 2.02 -1.31 9.74
N LYS A 67 2.92 -0.40 10.11
CA LYS A 67 4.32 -0.79 10.41
C LYS A 67 4.41 -1.73 11.62
N GLY A 68 3.63 -1.46 12.66
CA GLY A 68 3.72 -2.16 13.95
C GLY A 68 5.15 -2.17 14.50
N ALA A 69 5.60 -3.34 14.97
CA ALA A 69 7.00 -3.59 15.35
C ALA A 69 7.92 -3.91 14.14
N GLY A 70 7.35 -3.97 12.94
CA GLY A 70 7.95 -4.47 11.71
C GLY A 70 6.90 -5.23 10.89
N PHE A 71 7.06 -5.26 9.58
CA PHE A 71 6.16 -6.02 8.70
C PHE A 71 6.41 -7.52 8.82
N THR A 72 5.35 -8.31 8.70
CA THR A 72 5.43 -9.78 8.63
C THR A 72 4.92 -10.30 7.29
N ASN A 73 5.23 -11.56 6.97
CA ASN A 73 4.74 -12.19 5.75
C ASN A 73 3.22 -12.30 5.78
N GLY A 74 2.56 -11.82 4.73
CA GLY A 74 1.10 -11.87 4.64
C GLY A 74 0.38 -10.91 5.59
N GLU A 75 1.06 -9.85 6.05
CA GLU A 75 0.46 -8.79 6.89
C GLU A 75 -0.85 -8.30 6.26
N ALA A 76 -1.85 -8.08 7.11
CA ALA A 76 -3.15 -7.59 6.67
C ALA A 76 -3.17 -6.06 6.59
N ALA A 77 -3.72 -5.53 5.50
CA ALA A 77 -4.05 -4.12 5.41
C ALA A 77 -5.13 -3.75 6.43
N THR A 78 -5.07 -2.54 6.97
CA THR A 78 -6.05 -2.01 7.93
C THR A 78 -6.85 -0.83 7.39
N ILE A 79 -6.47 -0.27 6.24
CA ILE A 79 -7.22 0.78 5.53
C ILE A 79 -7.33 0.41 4.06
N VAL A 80 -8.49 0.72 3.47
CA VAL A 80 -8.75 0.70 2.03
C VAL A 80 -9.23 2.07 1.57
N ILE A 81 -8.70 2.55 0.45
CA ILE A 81 -9.13 3.78 -0.23
C ILE A 81 -9.53 3.44 -1.67
N GLY A 82 -10.58 4.08 -2.17
CA GLY A 82 -11.11 3.84 -3.51
C GLY A 82 -12.13 2.71 -3.60
N GLN A 83 -12.51 2.12 -2.46
CA GLN A 83 -13.48 1.01 -2.32
C GLN A 83 -14.19 1.08 -0.96
N GLY A 84 -15.38 0.48 -0.86
CA GLY A 84 -16.12 0.38 0.41
C GLY A 84 -15.64 -0.76 1.33
N SER A 85 -14.88 -1.73 0.80
CA SER A 85 -14.33 -2.82 1.60
C SER A 85 -13.06 -3.42 0.98
N PHE A 86 -12.41 -4.32 1.72
CA PHE A 86 -11.28 -5.10 1.22
C PHE A 86 -11.66 -6.20 0.22
N THR A 87 -12.93 -6.39 -0.13
CA THR A 87 -13.37 -7.45 -1.04
C THR A 87 -14.05 -6.91 -2.30
N THR A 88 -14.20 -5.60 -2.43
CA THR A 88 -14.73 -4.95 -3.63
C THR A 88 -13.62 -4.40 -4.53
N ASN A 89 -13.91 -4.28 -5.83
CA ASN A 89 -13.03 -3.76 -6.86
C ASN A 89 -13.77 -2.91 -7.91
N THR A 90 -14.84 -2.23 -7.49
CA THR A 90 -15.71 -1.43 -8.36
C THR A 90 -14.94 -0.26 -8.97
N ILE A 91 -14.98 -0.15 -10.30
CA ILE A 91 -14.43 1.00 -11.02
C ILE A 91 -15.45 2.15 -11.00
N GLY A 92 -14.99 3.37 -10.77
CA GLY A 92 -15.85 4.55 -10.79
C GLY A 92 -15.07 5.86 -10.88
N THR A 93 -15.81 6.97 -10.97
CA THR A 93 -15.27 8.35 -11.08
C THR A 93 -15.72 9.24 -9.91
N THR A 94 -16.25 8.66 -8.83
CA THR A 94 -16.65 9.39 -7.63
C THR A 94 -15.44 9.81 -6.79
N GLU A 95 -15.67 10.51 -5.68
CA GLU A 95 -14.63 10.85 -4.70
C GLU A 95 -14.12 9.64 -3.91
N THR A 96 -14.89 8.55 -3.85
CA THR A 96 -14.58 7.32 -3.10
C THR A 96 -14.20 6.13 -3.99
N THR A 97 -14.14 6.33 -5.31
CA THR A 97 -13.80 5.27 -6.28
C THR A 97 -12.60 5.65 -7.13
N LEU A 98 -11.87 4.63 -7.58
CA LEU A 98 -10.69 4.76 -8.44
C LEU A 98 -10.91 3.96 -9.75
N SER A 99 -9.91 4.00 -10.62
CA SER A 99 -9.76 3.20 -11.83
C SER A 99 -8.27 2.99 -12.14
N SER A 100 -7.77 1.80 -11.82
CA SER A 100 -6.36 1.39 -12.05
C SER A 100 -5.33 2.37 -11.43
N PRO A 101 -5.30 2.53 -10.08
CA PRO A 101 -4.30 3.36 -9.43
C PRO A 101 -2.89 2.79 -9.64
N LYS A 102 -1.90 3.64 -9.94
CA LYS A 102 -0.53 3.21 -10.24
C LYS A 102 0.52 3.82 -9.31
N GLY A 103 0.55 5.14 -9.20
CA GLY A 103 1.43 5.89 -8.33
C GLY A 103 0.69 6.44 -7.11
N ILE A 104 1.38 6.46 -5.98
CA ILE A 104 0.93 7.10 -4.75
C ILE A 104 2.08 7.87 -4.09
N SER A 105 1.77 8.98 -3.42
CA SER A 105 2.75 9.76 -2.67
C SER A 105 2.08 10.55 -1.56
N PHE A 106 2.86 10.98 -0.57
CA PHE A 106 2.41 11.87 0.49
C PHE A 106 2.98 13.27 0.29
N ASP A 107 2.15 14.30 0.46
CA ASP A 107 2.66 15.66 0.60
C ASP A 107 3.20 15.93 2.02
N SER A 108 3.79 17.11 2.22
CA SER A 108 4.34 17.54 3.51
C SER A 108 3.31 17.68 4.63
N ALA A 109 2.02 17.82 4.30
CA ALA A 109 0.95 17.85 5.28
C ALA A 109 0.47 16.42 5.63
N GLY A 110 0.96 15.41 4.92
CA GLY A 110 0.60 14.01 5.08
C GLY A 110 -0.67 13.61 4.33
N ASN A 111 -1.13 14.41 3.36
CA ASN A 111 -2.22 13.99 2.49
C ASN A 111 -1.71 12.99 1.45
N LEU A 112 -2.53 11.97 1.15
CA LEU A 112 -2.23 10.96 0.15
C LEU A 112 -2.68 11.44 -1.22
N TRP A 113 -1.76 11.44 -2.18
CA TRP A 113 -2.04 11.72 -3.59
C TRP A 113 -1.97 10.42 -4.39
N VAL A 114 -2.99 10.15 -5.20
CA VAL A 114 -3.14 8.91 -5.97
C VAL A 114 -3.34 9.25 -7.45
N THR A 115 -2.54 8.63 -8.33
CA THR A 115 -2.80 8.70 -9.77
C THR A 115 -3.95 7.76 -10.12
N ASP A 116 -5.11 8.32 -10.45
CA ASP A 116 -6.30 7.58 -10.85
C ASP A 116 -6.28 7.34 -12.36
N SER A 117 -5.40 6.43 -12.77
CA SER A 117 -4.76 6.44 -14.10
C SER A 117 -5.74 6.29 -15.26
N LEU A 118 -6.74 5.41 -15.16
CA LEU A 118 -7.71 5.21 -16.24
C LEU A 118 -8.82 6.28 -16.25
N ASN A 119 -8.93 7.06 -15.18
CA ASN A 119 -9.81 8.22 -15.11
C ASN A 119 -9.11 9.52 -15.51
N ASN A 120 -7.84 9.46 -15.94
CA ASN A 120 -7.06 10.62 -16.39
C ASN A 120 -6.97 11.76 -15.36
N ARG A 121 -6.91 11.42 -14.07
CA ARG A 121 -6.90 12.41 -12.98
C ARG A 121 -5.95 12.02 -11.86
N VAL A 122 -5.69 12.98 -10.98
CA VAL A 122 -5.01 12.77 -9.71
C VAL A 122 -5.98 13.18 -8.60
N LEU A 123 -6.09 12.34 -7.57
CA LEU A 123 -6.94 12.60 -6.41
C LEU A 123 -6.07 12.79 -5.17
N MET A 124 -6.47 13.72 -4.31
CA MET A 124 -5.90 13.92 -2.99
C MET A 124 -6.90 13.43 -1.95
N PHE A 125 -6.45 12.56 -1.06
CA PHE A 125 -7.16 12.12 0.14
C PHE A 125 -6.52 12.81 1.34
N PRO A 126 -7.27 13.68 2.04
CA PRO A 126 -6.71 14.41 3.17
C PRO A 126 -6.32 13.44 4.27
N LYS A 127 -5.28 13.79 5.03
CA LYS A 127 -4.95 13.06 6.27
C LYS A 127 -6.14 13.17 7.23
N GLY A 128 -6.87 12.09 7.44
CA GLY A 128 -7.90 12.05 8.47
C GLY A 128 -7.30 12.12 9.87
N THR A 129 -8.04 12.65 10.85
CA THR A 129 -7.77 12.40 12.28
C THR A 129 -7.98 10.93 12.67
N GLY A 130 -8.52 10.14 11.74
CA GLY A 130 -8.57 8.69 11.69
C GLY A 130 -9.27 8.32 10.39
N PHE A 131 -8.68 7.44 9.58
CA PHE A 131 -9.41 6.84 8.46
C PHE A 131 -10.45 5.89 9.07
N THR A 132 -11.66 6.39 9.32
CA THR A 132 -12.77 5.53 9.73
C THR A 132 -13.27 4.80 8.50
N ASN A 133 -13.15 3.48 8.52
CA ASN A 133 -13.52 2.58 7.43
C ASN A 133 -15.04 2.69 7.14
N GLY A 134 -15.41 3.61 6.26
CA GLY A 134 -16.65 3.58 5.45
C GLY A 134 -17.97 3.23 6.17
N GLU A 135 -18.31 3.90 7.26
CA GLU A 135 -19.71 3.90 7.72
C GLU A 135 -20.55 4.79 6.79
N ALA A 136 -21.24 4.15 5.85
CA ALA A 136 -22.50 4.61 5.25
C ALA A 136 -23.35 3.39 4.89
#